data_AF-A0AAD2NVR3-F1
#
_entry.id   AF-A0AAD2NVR3-F1
#
_cell.length_a   1.000
_cell.length_b   1.000
_cell.length_c   1.000
_cell.angle_alpha   90.00
_cell.angle_beta   90.00
_cell.angle_gamma   90.00
#
_symmetry.space_group_name_H-M   'P 1'
#
loop_
_entity.id
_entity.type
_entity.pdbx_description
1 polymer ?
#
loop_
_entity_poly.entity_id
_entity_poly.type
_entity_poly.pdbx_seq_one_letter_code
_entity_poly.pdbx_strand_id
1 'polypeptide(L)'
;MRMTSRKKEILSYFEPDNLEWVIGEIGAPPFDVSGVAYLLHGMVSFDKRHQIESTRRTLESMVAGGLLERVTVYESRQIRRGGETNATVVRYGLPGQCAVMRDTGGADNAISGEYMRVS
;
A
#
# COMPACT_ATOMS: atom_id res chain seq x y z
N MET A 1 -3.64 -5.18 21.28
CA MET A 1 -4.54 -4.91 20.13
C MET A 1 -5.44 -6.11 19.88
N ARG A 2 -6.75 -5.91 19.61
CA ARG A 2 -7.68 -7.00 19.25
C ARG A 2 -7.60 -7.33 17.76
N MET A 3 -7.49 -8.62 17.44
CA MET A 3 -7.62 -9.13 16.07
C MET A 3 -9.10 -9.24 15.70
N THR A 4 -9.52 -8.53 14.65
CA THR A 4 -10.91 -8.51 14.15
C THR A 4 -10.97 -9.19 12.79
N SER A 5 -12.16 -9.59 12.34
CA SER A 5 -12.34 -10.18 11.00
C SER A 5 -11.77 -9.29 9.90
N ARG A 6 -12.01 -7.97 9.99
CA ARG A 6 -11.46 -6.99 9.04
C ARG A 6 -9.93 -6.97 9.01
N LYS A 7 -9.26 -7.13 10.16
CA LYS A 7 -7.79 -7.18 10.20
C LYS A 7 -7.24 -8.46 9.59
N LYS A 8 -7.94 -9.58 9.80
CA LYS A 8 -7.60 -10.87 9.16
C LYS A 8 -7.76 -10.79 7.64
N GLU A 9 -8.84 -10.18 7.18
CA GLU A 9 -9.12 -9.96 5.75
C GLU A 9 -8.06 -9.06 5.09
N ILE A 10 -7.61 -8.00 5.77
CA ILE A 10 -6.50 -7.18 5.28
C ILE A 10 -5.20 -8.00 5.19
N LEU A 11 -4.91 -8.85 6.18
CA LEU A 11 -3.72 -9.70 6.17
C LEU A 11 -3.78 -10.77 5.07
N SER A 12 -4.97 -11.31 4.76
CA SER A 12 -5.10 -12.32 3.71
C SER A 12 -4.73 -11.78 2.34
N TYR A 13 -4.81 -10.47 2.08
CA TYR A 13 -4.34 -9.88 0.82
C TYR A 13 -2.82 -9.99 0.59
N PHE A 14 -2.05 -10.24 1.65
CA PHE A 14 -0.61 -10.47 1.57
C PHE A 14 -0.25 -11.96 1.46
N GLU A 15 -1.23 -12.86 1.61
CA GLU A 15 -1.00 -14.30 1.47
C GLU A 15 -0.74 -14.66 0.00
N PRO A 16 0.22 -15.55 -0.31
CA PRO A 16 0.58 -15.90 -1.69
C PRO A 16 -0.62 -16.29 -2.56
N ASP A 17 -1.56 -17.03 -1.99
CA ASP A 17 -2.78 -17.51 -2.68
C ASP A 17 -3.67 -16.35 -3.16
N ASN A 18 -3.63 -15.22 -2.45
CA ASN A 18 -4.40 -14.03 -2.81
C ASN A 18 -3.57 -12.97 -3.55
N LEU A 19 -2.25 -13.00 -3.36
CA LEU A 19 -1.37 -11.93 -3.79
C LEU A 19 -1.40 -11.73 -5.31
N GLU A 20 -1.52 -12.82 -6.08
CA GLU A 20 -1.56 -12.76 -7.55
C GLU A 20 -2.75 -11.92 -8.05
N TRP A 21 -3.95 -12.18 -7.55
CA TRP A 21 -5.13 -11.42 -7.97
C TRP A 21 -5.14 -10.00 -7.39
N VAL A 22 -4.65 -9.82 -6.16
CA VAL A 22 -4.52 -8.50 -5.52
C VAL A 22 -3.56 -7.60 -6.31
N ILE A 23 -2.43 -8.13 -6.79
CA ILE A 23 -1.49 -7.42 -7.66
C ILE A 23 -2.18 -6.95 -8.94
N GLY A 24 -3.01 -7.80 -9.54
CA GLY A 24 -3.79 -7.45 -10.73
C GLY A 24 -4.76 -6.30 -10.52
N GLU A 25 -5.35 -6.18 -9.32
CA GLU A 25 -6.35 -5.16 -9.01
C GLU A 25 -5.75 -3.83 -8.54
N ILE A 26 -4.80 -3.87 -7.60
CA ILE A 26 -4.30 -2.65 -6.92
C ILE A 26 -2.78 -2.47 -6.99
N GLY A 27 -2.08 -3.37 -7.67
CA GLY A 27 -0.62 -3.40 -7.75
C GLY A 27 0.03 -4.12 -6.58
N ALA A 28 1.36 -4.30 -6.66
CA ALA A 28 2.13 -5.02 -5.65
C ALA A 28 2.27 -4.27 -4.32
N PRO A 29 2.38 -5.00 -3.19
CA PRO A 29 2.63 -4.38 -1.90
C PRO A 29 3.98 -3.63 -1.89
N PRO A 30 4.14 -2.59 -1.06
CA PRO A 30 3.20 -2.14 -0.02
C PRO A 30 1.97 -1.42 -0.61
N PHE A 31 0.79 -1.70 -0.04
CA PHE A 31 -0.50 -1.22 -0.55
C PHE A 31 -0.84 0.17 0.00
N ASP A 32 -1.55 1.00 -0.79
CA ASP A 32 -2.06 2.29 -0.31
C ASP A 32 -3.44 2.17 0.34
N VAL A 33 -3.89 3.22 1.03
CA VAL A 33 -5.21 3.23 1.71
C VAL A 33 -6.35 3.00 0.72
N SER A 34 -6.24 3.58 -0.49
CA SER A 34 -7.30 3.56 -1.48
C SER A 34 -7.50 2.16 -2.05
N GLY A 35 -6.42 1.45 -2.37
CA GLY A 35 -6.43 0.08 -2.84
C GLY A 35 -7.03 -0.86 -1.80
N VAL A 36 -6.60 -0.75 -0.53
CA VAL A 36 -7.18 -1.58 0.54
C VAL A 36 -8.66 -1.25 0.77
N ALA A 37 -9.05 0.02 0.67
CA ALA A 37 -10.46 0.42 0.79
C ALA A 37 -11.29 -0.13 -0.37
N TYR A 38 -10.74 -0.15 -1.58
CA TYR A 38 -11.35 -0.76 -2.74
C TYR A 38 -11.54 -2.27 -2.56
N LEU A 39 -10.55 -3.00 -2.05
CA LEU A 39 -10.69 -4.44 -1.80
C LEU A 39 -11.79 -4.74 -0.75
N LEU A 40 -11.90 -3.92 0.30
CA LEU A 40 -12.88 -4.13 1.38
C LEU A 40 -14.32 -3.70 1.03
N HIS A 41 -14.51 -2.77 0.09
CA HIS A 41 -15.79 -2.10 -0.12
C HIS A 41 -16.19 -1.98 -1.60
N GLY A 42 -15.33 -2.42 -2.52
CA GLY A 42 -15.48 -2.29 -3.97
C GLY A 42 -15.40 -0.85 -4.47
N MET A 43 -15.87 -0.62 -5.70
CA MET A 43 -15.92 0.68 -6.37
C MET A 43 -16.64 1.79 -5.57
N VAL A 44 -17.58 1.41 -4.70
CA VAL A 44 -18.39 2.33 -3.89
C VAL A 44 -17.52 3.12 -2.89
N SER A 45 -16.31 2.64 -2.60
CA SER A 45 -15.36 3.28 -1.69
C SER A 45 -14.83 4.64 -2.18
N PHE A 46 -14.71 4.83 -3.50
CA PHE A 46 -14.13 6.05 -4.05
C PHE A 46 -14.98 7.30 -3.78
N ASP A 47 -16.30 7.14 -3.70
CA ASP A 47 -17.23 8.22 -3.43
C ASP A 47 -17.51 8.42 -1.93
N LYS A 48 -17.10 7.46 -1.09
CA LYS A 48 -17.38 7.45 0.36
C LYS A 48 -16.13 7.74 1.16
N ARG A 49 -15.85 9.04 1.35
CA ARG A 49 -14.71 9.53 2.16
C ARG A 49 -14.62 8.91 3.56
N HIS A 50 -15.74 8.58 4.18
CA HIS A 50 -15.77 7.94 5.50
C HIS A 50 -15.25 6.48 5.47
N GLN A 51 -15.41 5.76 4.36
CA GLN A 51 -14.88 4.39 4.20
C GLN A 51 -13.36 4.42 4.09
N ILE A 52 -12.82 5.30 3.24
CA ILE A 52 -11.37 5.52 3.12
C ILE A 52 -10.75 5.91 4.47
N GLU A 53 -11.39 6.84 5.19
CA GLU A 53 -10.95 7.24 6.54
C GLU A 53 -10.97 6.07 7.54
N SER A 54 -12.03 5.25 7.52
CA SER A 54 -12.15 4.08 8.38
C SER A 54 -11.07 3.03 8.08
N THR A 55 -10.77 2.81 6.80
CA THR A 55 -9.70 1.93 6.35
C THR A 55 -8.35 2.45 6.81
N ARG A 56 -8.06 3.75 6.63
CA ARG A 56 -6.80 4.36 7.13
C ARG A 56 -6.61 4.10 8.62
N ARG A 57 -7.63 4.39 9.44
CA ARG A 57 -7.56 4.16 10.90
C ARG A 57 -7.32 2.69 11.26
N THR A 58 -7.88 1.78 10.47
CA THR A 58 -7.66 0.34 10.66
C THR A 58 -6.20 -0.04 10.38
N LEU A 59 -5.64 0.46 9.27
CA LEU A 59 -4.24 0.24 8.89
C LEU A 59 -3.28 0.85 9.92
N GLU A 60 -3.51 2.08 10.36
CA GLU A 60 -2.72 2.71 11.43
C GLU A 60 -2.81 1.93 12.75
N SER A 61 -3.99 1.40 13.10
CA SER A 61 -4.10 0.51 14.25
C SER A 61 -3.29 -0.76 14.06
N MET A 62 -3.23 -1.34 12.87
CA MET A 62 -2.43 -2.54 12.57
C MET A 62 -0.93 -2.28 12.64
N VAL A 63 -0.49 -1.10 12.20
CA VAL A 63 0.90 -0.63 12.37
C VAL A 63 1.24 -0.48 13.84
N ALA A 64 0.39 0.19 14.63
CA ALA A 64 0.57 0.31 16.07
C ALA A 64 0.57 -1.06 16.80
N GLY A 65 -0.04 -2.08 16.20
CA GLY A 65 -0.04 -3.45 16.69
C GLY A 65 1.11 -4.33 16.15
N GLY A 66 2.02 -3.78 15.35
CA GLY A 66 3.15 -4.51 14.76
C GLY A 66 2.77 -5.54 13.69
N LEU A 67 1.54 -5.49 13.15
CA LEU A 67 1.10 -6.40 12.08
C LEU A 67 1.48 -5.90 10.69
N LEU A 68 1.68 -4.59 10.55
CA LEU A 68 2.06 -3.93 9.31
C LEU A 68 3.15 -2.89 9.60
N GLU A 69 3.91 -2.53 8.57
CA GLU A 69 4.83 -1.40 8.58
C GLU A 69 4.30 -0.27 7.70
N ARG A 70 4.45 0.96 8.18
CA ARG A 70 4.10 2.18 7.44
C ARG A 70 5.32 2.65 6.65
N VAL A 71 5.24 2.59 5.33
CA VAL A 71 6.27 3.07 4.41
C VAL A 71 5.82 4.39 3.79
N THR A 72 6.68 5.41 3.83
CA THR A 72 6.43 6.67 3.15
C THR A 72 7.19 6.65 1.83
N VAL A 73 6.47 6.72 0.72
CA VAL A 73 7.01 6.61 -0.64
C VAL A 73 6.81 7.92 -1.37
N TYR A 74 7.79 8.34 -2.15
CA TYR A 74 7.65 9.43 -3.10
C TYR A 74 7.32 8.83 -4.47
N GLU A 75 6.10 9.04 -4.96
CA GLU A 75 5.63 8.45 -6.23
C GLU A 75 5.05 9.51 -7.17
N SER A 76 5.25 9.34 -8.48
CA SER A 76 4.56 10.11 -9.50
C SER A 76 3.13 9.57 -9.67
N ARG A 77 2.14 10.46 -9.68
CA ARG A 77 0.74 10.14 -9.93
C ARG A 77 0.20 10.95 -11.08
N GLN A 78 -0.61 10.30 -11.90
CA GLN A 78 -1.42 11.00 -12.88
C GLN A 78 -2.53 11.79 -12.20
N ILE A 79 -2.55 13.09 -12.45
CA ILE A 79 -3.60 14.02 -12.07
C ILE A 79 -4.76 13.80 -13.04
N ARG A 80 -5.99 13.85 -12.54
CA ARG A 80 -7.24 13.71 -13.34
C ARG A 80 -7.35 14.66 -14.57
N ARG A 81 -6.46 15.66 -14.71
CA ARG A 81 -6.41 16.62 -15.82
C ARG A 81 -5.27 16.39 -16.83
N GLY A 82 -4.58 15.25 -16.79
CA GLY A 82 -3.58 14.89 -17.81
C GLY A 82 -2.18 15.44 -17.55
N GLY A 83 -1.70 15.35 -16.31
CA GLY A 83 -0.31 15.66 -15.94
C GLY A 83 0.17 14.73 -14.84
N GLU A 84 1.47 14.61 -14.64
CA GLU A 84 2.05 13.87 -13.51
C GLU A 84 2.43 14.83 -12.38
N THR A 85 2.06 14.50 -11.15
CA THR A 85 2.55 15.17 -9.95
C THR A 85 3.27 14.17 -9.09
N ASN A 86 4.35 14.60 -8.46
CA ASN A 86 4.96 13.78 -7.42
C ASN A 86 4.21 14.02 -6.11
N ALA A 87 3.90 12.94 -5.40
CA ALA A 87 3.22 12.98 -4.12
C ALA A 87 3.90 12.03 -3.12
N THR A 88 4.02 12.50 -1.89
CA THR A 88 4.40 11.65 -0.77
C THR A 88 3.19 10.83 -0.34
N VAL A 89 3.25 9.51 -0.54
CA VAL A 89 2.16 8.58 -0.27
C VAL A 89 2.55 7.62 0.84
N VAL A 90 1.59 7.35 1.71
CA VAL A 90 1.73 6.36 2.78
C VAL A 90 1.24 5.02 2.26
N ARG A 91 2.11 4.03 2.30
CA ARG A 91 1.82 2.64 1.94
C ARG A 91 2.05 1.72 3.15
N TYR A 92 1.41 0.56 3.14
CA TYR A 92 1.42 -0.40 4.24
C TYR A 92 1.88 -1.78 3.73
N GLY A 93 2.91 -2.33 4.36
CA GLY A 93 3.49 -3.63 4.00
C GLY A 93 3.55 -4.57 5.21
N LEU A 94 3.88 -5.85 4.99
CA LEU A 94 4.21 -6.75 6.09
C LEU A 94 5.56 -6.37 6.71
N PRO A 95 5.74 -6.54 8.04
CA PRO A 95 7.00 -6.28 8.69
C PRO A 95 8.15 -7.05 8.07
N GLY A 96 9.31 -6.40 7.90
CA GLY A 96 10.49 -7.00 7.28
C GLY A 96 10.42 -7.21 5.76
N GLN A 97 9.33 -6.79 5.08
CA GLN A 97 9.32 -6.73 3.62
C GLN A 97 9.99 -5.45 3.14
N CYS A 98 11.22 -5.57 2.63
CA CYS A 98 11.92 -4.47 1.98
C CYS A 98 11.47 -4.36 0.51
N ALA A 99 10.64 -3.37 0.20
CA ALA A 99 10.22 -3.08 -1.17
C ALA A 99 11.17 -2.07 -1.81
N VAL A 100 12.03 -2.55 -2.72
CA VAL A 100 12.86 -1.69 -3.57
C VAL A 100 11.98 -1.14 -4.68
N MET A 101 11.85 0.18 -4.77
CA MET A 101 11.13 0.86 -5.85
C MET A 101 12.13 1.54 -6.77
N ARG A 102 11.83 1.55 -8.07
CA ARG A 102 12.62 2.31 -9.04
C ARG A 102 12.40 3.79 -8.78
N ASP A 103 13.47 4.49 -8.43
CA ASP A 103 13.45 5.94 -8.41
C ASP A 103 13.33 6.47 -9.84
N THR A 104 12.35 7.34 -10.05
CA THR A 104 12.12 8.04 -11.32
C THR A 104 12.39 9.54 -11.19
N GLY A 105 12.68 10.02 -9.97
CA GLY A 105 12.85 11.43 -9.64
C GLY A 105 14.29 11.88 -9.44
N GLY A 106 15.27 10.97 -9.45
CA GLY A 106 16.69 11.31 -9.29
C GLY A 106 17.00 11.87 -7.90
N ALA A 107 16.48 11.22 -6.85
CA ALA A 107 16.72 11.61 -5.48
C ALA A 107 18.18 11.30 -5.07
N ASP A 108 18.80 12.19 -4.29
CA ASP A 108 20.18 12.03 -3.78
C ASP A 108 20.42 10.74 -2.97
N ASN A 109 19.34 10.06 -2.56
CA ASN A 109 19.37 8.81 -1.80
C ASN A 109 19.03 7.56 -2.65
N ALA A 110 19.04 7.66 -3.98
CA ALA A 110 18.79 6.54 -4.85
C ALA A 110 19.92 5.49 -4.76
N ILE A 111 19.55 4.21 -4.68
CA ILE A 111 20.51 3.11 -4.75
C ILE A 111 20.90 2.96 -6.22
N SER A 112 22.16 3.25 -6.54
CA SER A 112 22.74 3.01 -7.86
C SER A 112 23.23 1.57 -7.99
N GLY A 113 23.04 0.97 -9.17
CA GLY A 113 23.53 -0.37 -9.50
C GLY A 113 22.42 -1.41 -9.73
N GLU A 114 22.84 -2.65 -9.99
CA GLU A 114 21.94 -3.79 -10.10
C GLU A 114 21.54 -4.27 -8.70
N TYR A 115 20.25 -4.53 -8.49
CA TYR A 115 19.77 -5.13 -7.24
C TYR A 115 19.37 -6.58 -7.48
N MET A 116 19.65 -7.43 -6.49
CA MET A 116 19.19 -8.81 -6.44
C MET A 116 18.31 -8.97 -5.20
N ARG A 117 17.08 -9.44 -5.38
CA ARG A 117 16.25 -9.88 -4.25
C ARG A 117 16.73 -11.26 -3.83
N VAL A 118 17.44 -11.35 -2.70
CA VAL A 118 17.82 -12.62 -2.11
C VAL A 118 16.58 -13.22 -1.46
N SER A 119 16.15 -14.39 -1.95
CA SER A 119 15.00 -15.16 -1.45
C SER A 119 15.39 -16.10 -0.32
#